data_AF-A0A9P7STT3-F1
#
_entry.id   AF-A0A9P7STT3-F1
#
_cell.length_a   1.000
_cell.length_b   1.000
_cell.length_c   1.000
_cell.angle_alpha   90.00
_cell.angle_beta   90.00
_cell.angle_gamma   90.00
#
_symmetry.space_group_name_H-M   'P 1'
#
loop_
_entity.id
_entity.type
_entity.pdbx_description
1 polymer ?
#
loop_
_entity_poly.entity_id
_entity_poly.type
_entity_poly.pdbx_seq_one_letter_code
_entity_poly.pdbx_strand_id
1 'polypeptide(L)'
;MRVLVALAFACGATAAAVQPLAPAADAHDIVSADSDLQSATFDLETAPEELAGLEAEHEAFIDAEPLEKRGVASKTILVPAQGSGGKPASNNLEQIQIDFIMGKKPVRQGNSMVPQYYCQSLRFTNKGSLRRRVLVTAQGRTIFKGFMAYRESKVVNAPSGIKSFNMEVEAAPKKA
;
A
#
# COMPACT_ATOMS: atom_id res chain seq x y z
N MET A 1 -1.63 48.96 29.10
CA MET A 1 -0.26 48.40 29.02
C MET A 1 -0.27 47.25 28.02
N ARG A 2 0.53 47.35 26.97
CA ARG A 2 0.67 46.36 25.89
C ARG A 2 1.96 45.57 26.16
N VAL A 3 1.91 44.24 26.17
CA VAL A 3 3.12 43.41 26.20
C VAL A 3 2.96 42.26 25.20
N LEU A 4 4.05 42.04 24.49
CA LEU A 4 4.18 41.50 23.14
C LEU A 4 4.24 39.96 23.11
N VAL A 5 3.68 39.39 22.05
CA VAL A 5 3.82 37.98 21.65
C VAL A 5 5.21 37.79 21.03
N ALA A 6 6.02 36.88 21.59
CA ALA A 6 7.27 36.45 20.99
C ALA A 6 7.03 35.16 20.18
N LEU A 7 7.18 35.25 18.86
CA LEU A 7 7.12 34.14 17.91
C LEU A 7 8.56 33.72 17.60
N ALA A 8 8.96 32.49 17.94
CA ALA A 8 10.28 31.97 17.58
C ALA A 8 10.16 31.07 16.33
N PHE A 9 10.62 31.58 15.19
CA PHE A 9 10.89 30.81 13.97
C PHE A 9 12.36 30.37 14.02
N ALA A 10 12.62 29.08 14.20
CA ALA A 10 13.96 28.52 14.00
C ALA A 10 14.08 28.10 12.53
N CYS A 11 14.73 28.95 11.74
CA CYS A 11 15.17 28.68 10.38
C CYS A 11 16.55 28.01 10.46
N GLY A 12 16.66 26.74 10.07
CA GLY A 12 17.94 26.03 9.97
C GLY A 12 18.37 25.95 8.51
N ALA A 13 19.27 26.83 8.09
CA ALA A 13 19.94 26.76 6.80
C ALA A 13 21.42 27.12 6.97
N THR A 14 22.32 26.17 6.68
CA THR A 14 23.71 26.29 6.20
C THR A 14 24.25 24.85 6.09
N ALA A 15 25.16 24.45 5.21
CA ALA A 15 25.66 24.90 3.91
C ALA A 15 26.49 23.70 3.36
N ALA A 16 26.70 23.66 2.05
CA ALA A 16 27.36 22.59 1.33
C ALA A 16 28.84 22.38 1.71
N ALA A 17 29.31 21.13 1.59
CA ALA A 17 30.71 20.81 1.34
C ALA A 17 30.81 19.73 0.26
N VAL A 18 31.64 20.02 -0.73
CA VAL A 18 31.79 19.41 -2.04
C VAL A 18 32.88 18.35 -2.00
N GLN A 19 32.65 17.16 -2.56
CA GLN A 19 33.68 16.44 -3.32
C GLN A 19 33.04 15.65 -4.49
N PRO A 20 33.45 15.90 -5.75
CA PRO A 20 33.10 15.07 -6.89
C PRO A 20 34.09 13.90 -6.99
N LEU A 21 33.59 12.66 -7.09
CA LEU A 21 34.41 11.55 -7.55
C LEU A 21 34.52 11.64 -9.08
N ALA A 22 35.76 11.73 -9.56
CA ALA A 22 36.14 11.93 -10.94
C ALA A 22 35.69 10.78 -11.88
N PRO A 23 35.50 11.07 -13.18
CA PRO A 23 35.27 10.07 -14.22
C PRO A 23 36.61 9.48 -14.67
N ALA A 24 36.67 8.16 -14.85
CA ALA A 24 37.76 7.52 -15.56
C ALA A 24 37.50 7.67 -17.08
N ALA A 25 38.28 8.55 -17.70
CA ALA A 25 38.44 8.63 -19.14
C ALA A 25 39.89 8.25 -19.47
N ASP A 26 40.07 7.16 -20.21
CA ASP A 26 41.18 6.95 -21.15
C ASP A 26 40.49 6.72 -22.50
N ALA A 27 40.46 7.74 -23.36
CA ALA A 27 41.36 7.91 -24.52
C ALA A 27 41.13 6.81 -25.58
N HIS A 28 40.19 7.00 -26.52
CA HIS A 28 40.41 7.55 -27.87
C HIS A 28 41.55 6.89 -28.68
N ASP A 29 41.16 6.08 -29.68
CA ASP A 29 41.83 5.98 -30.99
C ASP A 29 40.73 5.66 -32.04
N ILE A 30 40.08 6.67 -32.61
CA ILE A 30 40.30 7.25 -33.95
C ILE A 30 39.98 6.31 -35.13
N VAL A 31 38.78 6.54 -35.69
CA VAL A 31 38.45 6.74 -37.12
C VAL A 31 39.04 5.77 -38.15
N SER A 32 38.17 4.98 -38.78
CA SER A 32 37.87 5.09 -40.23
C SER A 32 36.91 4.00 -40.69
N ALA A 33 35.82 4.45 -41.32
CA ALA A 33 35.15 3.88 -42.50
C ALA A 33 33.64 3.81 -42.30
N ASP A 34 32.99 4.91 -42.66
CA ASP A 34 31.72 4.87 -43.37
C ASP A 34 31.73 3.79 -44.44
N SER A 35 30.67 2.99 -44.53
CA SER A 35 29.83 2.84 -45.73
C SER A 35 29.09 1.51 -45.75
N ASP A 36 27.87 1.58 -46.30
CA ASP A 36 27.09 0.49 -46.86
C ASP A 36 26.36 -0.47 -45.90
N LEU A 37 25.40 0.13 -45.19
CA LEU A 37 24.07 -0.46 -45.06
C LEU A 37 23.37 -0.44 -46.44
N GLN A 38 23.73 -1.34 -47.35
CA GLN A 38 22.85 -1.73 -48.47
C GLN A 38 23.32 -3.02 -49.15
N SER A 39 22.34 -3.89 -49.39
CA SER A 39 22.38 -5.13 -50.19
C SER A 39 23.00 -6.38 -49.54
N ALA A 40 22.14 -7.22 -48.97
CA ALA A 40 22.27 -8.67 -49.08
C ALA A 40 20.87 -9.28 -49.10
N THR A 41 20.43 -9.52 -50.32
CA THR A 41 19.20 -10.15 -50.78
C THR A 41 18.94 -11.46 -50.02
N PHE A 42 17.69 -11.69 -49.62
CA PHE A 42 17.21 -13.01 -49.21
C PHE A 42 17.41 -13.98 -50.38
N ASP A 43 18.34 -14.92 -50.25
CA ASP A 43 18.48 -16.05 -51.15
C ASP A 43 17.96 -17.30 -50.43
N LEU A 44 16.88 -17.86 -50.97
CA LEU A 44 16.02 -18.85 -50.35
C LEU A 44 16.20 -20.20 -51.03
N GLU A 45 17.43 -20.70 -51.22
CA GLU A 45 17.65 -22.03 -51.79
C GLU A 45 18.94 -22.70 -51.30
N THR A 46 18.95 -23.25 -50.07
CA THR A 46 19.64 -24.53 -49.80
C THR A 46 19.19 -25.10 -48.45
N ALA A 47 18.29 -26.08 -48.48
CA ALA A 47 18.08 -26.98 -47.34
C ALA A 47 18.93 -28.23 -47.55
N PRO A 48 19.71 -28.64 -46.54
CA PRO A 48 19.94 -30.05 -46.30
C PRO A 48 19.31 -30.48 -44.98
N GLU A 49 18.60 -31.59 -45.11
CA GLU A 49 17.89 -32.41 -44.13
C GLU A 49 18.73 -32.75 -42.89
N GLU A 50 18.68 -31.96 -41.81
CA GLU A 50 19.06 -32.42 -40.46
C GLU A 50 18.21 -31.74 -39.37
N LEU A 51 16.90 -32.00 -39.37
CA LEU A 51 16.01 -31.70 -38.24
C LEU A 51 15.22 -32.96 -37.86
N ALA A 52 15.94 -34.02 -37.54
CA ALA A 52 15.40 -35.21 -36.88
C ALA A 52 16.16 -35.41 -35.57
N GLY A 53 15.66 -34.83 -34.47
CA GLY A 53 16.24 -35.09 -33.15
C GLY A 53 16.11 -33.97 -32.12
N LEU A 54 14.96 -33.31 -32.01
CA LEU A 54 14.63 -32.49 -30.84
C LEU A 54 13.16 -32.70 -30.47
N GLU A 55 12.77 -33.96 -30.24
CA GLU A 55 11.66 -34.26 -29.34
C GLU A 55 12.16 -34.04 -27.91
N ALA A 56 12.26 -32.78 -27.51
CA ALA A 56 12.44 -32.42 -26.12
C ALA A 56 11.10 -32.66 -25.40
N GLU A 57 11.11 -33.72 -24.61
CA GLU A 57 10.11 -34.17 -23.63
C GLU A 57 9.17 -33.05 -23.15
N HIS A 58 7.91 -33.14 -23.59
CA HIS A 58 6.81 -32.26 -23.16
C HIS A 58 6.11 -32.77 -21.89
N GLU A 59 6.81 -33.47 -21.00
CA GLU A 59 6.20 -34.05 -19.79
C GLU A 59 7.05 -33.84 -18.54
N ALA A 60 7.15 -32.58 -18.08
CA ALA A 60 7.56 -32.28 -16.69
C ALA A 60 7.20 -30.85 -16.24
N PHE A 61 6.00 -30.37 -16.56
CA PHE A 61 5.41 -29.20 -15.89
C PHE A 61 4.08 -29.60 -15.23
N ILE A 62 4.16 -30.57 -14.31
CA ILE A 62 3.09 -30.82 -13.33
C ILE A 62 3.62 -30.27 -12.00
N ASP A 63 2.80 -29.45 -11.34
CA ASP A 63 3.01 -28.76 -10.05
C ASP A 63 3.74 -27.40 -10.01
N ALA A 64 3.65 -26.61 -11.07
CA ALA A 64 3.51 -25.17 -10.82
C ALA A 64 2.03 -24.88 -10.54
N GLU A 65 1.62 -24.91 -9.27
CA GLU A 65 0.33 -24.31 -8.87
C GLU A 65 0.26 -22.93 -9.53
N PRO A 66 -0.81 -22.61 -10.28
CA PRO A 66 -0.97 -21.27 -10.81
C PRO A 66 -0.88 -20.32 -9.62
N LEU A 67 0.07 -19.37 -9.68
CA LEU A 67 0.14 -18.23 -8.80
C LEU A 67 -1.14 -17.41 -9.02
N GLU A 68 -2.25 -17.87 -8.45
CA GLU A 68 -3.49 -17.11 -8.39
C GLU A 68 -3.11 -15.78 -7.77
N LYS A 69 -3.26 -14.70 -8.55
CA LYS A 69 -3.11 -13.33 -8.06
C LYS A 69 -4.04 -13.22 -6.86
N ARG A 70 -3.47 -13.32 -5.65
CA ARG A 70 -4.23 -13.30 -4.40
C ARG A 70 -5.12 -12.07 -4.45
N GLY A 71 -6.44 -12.30 -4.50
CA GLY A 71 -7.41 -11.22 -4.63
C GLY A 71 -7.28 -10.28 -3.43
N VAL A 72 -7.17 -8.98 -3.71
CA VAL A 72 -7.30 -7.94 -2.68
C VAL A 72 -8.79 -7.65 -2.54
N ALA A 73 -9.37 -8.00 -1.40
CA ALA A 73 -10.74 -7.61 -1.08
C ALA A 73 -10.74 -6.16 -0.60
N SER A 74 -11.54 -5.31 -1.22
CA SER A 74 -11.64 -3.89 -0.87
C SER A 74 -13.08 -3.50 -0.57
N LYS A 75 -13.28 -2.65 0.44
CA LYS A 75 -14.59 -2.11 0.80
C LYS A 75 -14.46 -0.72 1.45
N THR A 76 -15.34 0.20 1.05
CA THR A 76 -15.57 1.44 1.80
C THR A 76 -16.54 1.16 2.94
N ILE A 77 -16.12 1.47 4.17
CA ILE A 77 -16.91 1.29 5.38
C ILE A 77 -17.37 2.66 5.87
N LEU A 78 -18.68 2.79 6.10
CA LEU A 78 -19.27 3.98 6.68
C LEU A 78 -19.07 3.97 8.19
N VAL A 79 -18.65 5.12 8.72
CA VAL A 79 -18.54 5.34 10.16
C VAL A 79 -19.95 5.60 10.69
N PRO A 80 -20.35 4.95 11.81
CA PRO A 80 -21.66 5.17 12.42
C PRO A 80 -21.94 6.66 12.62
N ALA A 81 -23.17 7.06 12.29
CA ALA A 81 -23.59 8.44 12.44
C ALA A 81 -23.36 8.93 13.88
N GLN A 82 -22.97 10.20 14.00
CA GLN A 82 -22.80 10.86 15.28
C GLN A 82 -24.17 11.08 15.93
N GLY A 83 -24.65 10.11 16.70
CA GLY A 83 -25.96 10.16 17.35
C GLY A 83 -26.32 8.87 18.08
N SER A 84 -27.29 8.98 18.98
CA SER A 84 -27.93 7.90 19.78
C SER A 84 -26.95 6.84 20.29
N GLY A 85 -26.50 6.98 21.55
CA GLY A 85 -25.39 6.25 22.21
C GLY A 85 -25.46 4.72 22.33
N GLY A 86 -26.19 4.03 21.46
CA GLY A 86 -26.09 2.58 21.28
C GLY A 86 -24.75 2.17 20.68
N LYS A 87 -24.30 0.96 21.00
CA LYS A 87 -23.11 0.35 20.40
C LYS A 87 -23.37 0.10 18.91
N PRO A 88 -22.54 0.63 17.99
CA PRO A 88 -22.73 0.37 16.56
C PRO A 88 -22.53 -1.09 16.20
N ALA A 89 -23.22 -1.54 15.14
CA ALA A 89 -23.01 -2.87 14.59
C ALA A 89 -21.58 -3.02 14.03
N SER A 90 -20.99 -4.19 14.25
CA SER A 90 -19.68 -4.53 13.71
C SER A 90 -19.77 -4.74 12.19
N ASN A 91 -18.72 -4.33 11.48
CA ASN A 91 -18.55 -4.66 10.06
C ASN A 91 -17.59 -5.84 9.90
N ASN A 92 -17.66 -6.53 8.77
CA ASN A 92 -16.73 -7.62 8.43
C ASN A 92 -16.26 -7.50 6.98
N LEU A 93 -14.99 -7.77 6.74
CA LEU A 93 -14.38 -7.93 5.42
C LEU A 93 -13.32 -9.03 5.50
N GLU A 94 -13.44 -10.09 4.70
CA GLU A 94 -12.46 -11.20 4.67
C GLU A 94 -12.11 -11.75 6.07
N GLN A 95 -13.13 -11.97 6.90
CA GLN A 95 -13.00 -12.45 8.29
C GLN A 95 -12.24 -11.48 9.23
N ILE A 96 -11.93 -10.25 8.78
CA ILE A 96 -11.53 -9.16 9.67
C ILE A 96 -12.79 -8.45 10.15
N GLN A 97 -13.05 -8.58 11.45
CA GLN A 97 -14.12 -7.87 12.14
C GLN A 97 -13.65 -6.46 12.50
N ILE A 98 -14.50 -5.47 12.22
CA ILE A 98 -14.30 -4.08 12.58
C ILE A 98 -15.35 -3.69 13.62
N ASP A 99 -14.87 -3.35 14.82
CA ASP A 99 -15.70 -2.76 15.86
C ASP A 99 -15.41 -1.26 16.01
N PHE A 100 -16.47 -0.46 16.11
CA PHE A 100 -16.36 0.98 16.34
C PHE A 100 -16.38 1.26 17.83
N ILE A 101 -15.30 1.87 18.33
CA ILE A 101 -15.22 2.34 19.71
C ILE A 101 -15.64 3.81 19.71
N MET A 102 -16.82 4.06 20.25
CA MET A 102 -17.42 5.40 20.30
C MET A 102 -16.90 6.18 21.53
N GLY A 103 -16.51 7.42 21.31
CA GLY A 103 -16.24 8.41 22.36
C GLY A 103 -17.43 9.37 22.52
N LYS A 104 -17.43 10.12 23.62
CA LYS A 104 -18.42 11.15 23.95
C LYS A 104 -17.69 12.44 24.27
N LYS A 105 -18.09 13.55 23.64
CA LYS A 105 -17.56 14.88 23.95
C LYS A 105 -18.71 15.87 24.16
N PRO A 106 -18.58 16.84 25.08
CA PRO A 106 -19.59 17.87 25.26
C PRO A 106 -19.41 18.93 24.16
N VAL A 107 -20.51 19.32 23.51
CA VAL A 107 -20.51 20.34 22.45
C VAL A 107 -21.56 21.37 22.78
N ARG A 108 -21.20 22.65 22.63
CA ARG A 108 -22.11 23.76 22.87
C ARG A 108 -23.14 23.82 21.75
N GLN A 109 -24.42 23.65 22.09
CA GLN A 109 -25.57 23.88 21.20
C GLN A 109 -26.43 24.96 21.84
N GLY A 110 -26.33 26.19 21.32
CA GLY A 110 -26.93 27.38 21.94
C GLY A 110 -26.36 27.65 23.34
N ASN A 111 -27.25 27.68 24.34
CA ASN A 111 -26.91 27.90 25.74
C ASN A 111 -26.65 26.61 26.53
N SER A 112 -26.72 25.45 25.89
CA SER A 112 -26.60 24.15 26.55
C SER A 112 -25.39 23.37 26.03
N MET A 113 -24.78 22.59 26.92
CA MET A 113 -23.77 21.60 26.54
C MET A 113 -24.47 20.27 26.27
N VAL A 114 -24.45 19.81 25.02
CA VAL A 114 -25.08 18.56 24.59
C VAL A 114 -23.99 17.53 24.31
N PRO A 115 -24.16 16.28 24.77
CA PRO A 115 -23.20 15.24 24.44
C PRO A 115 -23.26 14.87 22.96
N GLN A 116 -22.12 14.95 22.28
CA GLN A 116 -21.94 14.45 20.91
C GLN A 116 -21.09 13.18 20.94
N TYR A 117 -21.63 12.10 20.36
CA TYR A 117 -20.89 10.86 20.16
C TYR A 117 -20.09 10.91 18.86
N TYR A 118 -18.90 10.30 18.87
CA TYR A 118 -18.03 10.22 17.70
C TYR A 118 -17.25 8.91 17.70
N CYS A 119 -16.78 8.45 16.55
CA CYS A 119 -15.87 7.30 16.49
C CYS A 119 -14.48 7.75 16.99
N GLN A 120 -14.05 7.22 18.12
CA GLN A 120 -12.76 7.54 18.73
C GLN A 120 -11.66 6.61 18.21
N SER A 121 -11.96 5.32 18.12
CA SER A 121 -11.03 4.33 17.62
C SER A 121 -11.75 3.18 16.92
N LEU A 122 -10.99 2.47 16.09
CA LEU A 122 -11.42 1.29 15.37
C LEU A 122 -10.67 0.09 15.95
N ARG A 123 -11.38 -0.99 16.23
CA ARG A 123 -10.77 -2.27 16.58
C ARG A 123 -10.91 -3.21 15.39
N PHE A 124 -9.78 -3.66 14.88
CA PHE A 124 -9.70 -4.71 13.88
C PHE A 124 -9.40 -6.02 14.59
N THR A 125 -10.16 -7.08 14.32
CA THR A 125 -9.92 -8.41 14.87
C THR A 125 -9.94 -9.44 13.76
N ASN A 126 -8.86 -10.20 13.61
CA ASN A 126 -8.83 -11.30 12.65
C ASN A 126 -9.53 -12.53 13.24
N LYS A 127 -10.73 -12.83 12.74
CA LYS A 127 -11.51 -14.02 13.11
C LYS A 127 -11.18 -15.23 12.23
N GLY A 128 -10.52 -15.02 11.10
CA GLY A 128 -10.12 -16.07 10.16
C GLY A 128 -8.88 -16.81 10.64
N SER A 129 -8.72 -18.08 10.22
CA SER A 129 -7.57 -18.94 10.57
C SER A 129 -6.25 -18.53 9.89
N LEU A 130 -6.32 -17.68 8.86
CA LEU A 130 -5.17 -17.26 8.06
C LEU A 130 -4.65 -15.90 8.49
N ARG A 131 -3.34 -15.69 8.35
CA ARG A 131 -2.73 -14.38 8.48
C ARG A 131 -3.18 -13.49 7.32
N ARG A 132 -3.61 -12.27 7.62
CA ARG A 132 -4.06 -11.29 6.61
C ARG A 132 -3.20 -10.05 6.67
N ARG A 133 -2.97 -9.40 5.53
CA ARG A 133 -2.49 -8.02 5.51
C ARG A 133 -3.71 -7.12 5.39
N VAL A 134 -3.73 -6.07 6.20
CA VAL A 134 -4.81 -5.10 6.25
C VAL A 134 -4.22 -3.72 6.00
N LEU A 135 -4.82 -3.00 5.06
CA LEU A 135 -4.57 -1.59 4.81
C LEU A 135 -5.87 -0.82 5.00
N VAL A 136 -5.81 0.27 5.74
CA VAL A 136 -6.95 1.13 6.02
C VAL A 136 -6.57 2.55 5.72
N THR A 137 -7.36 3.22 4.88
CA THR A 137 -7.15 4.59 4.46
C THR A 137 -8.39 5.43 4.71
N ALA A 138 -8.23 6.63 5.25
CA ALA A 138 -9.30 7.58 5.49
C ALA A 138 -8.84 8.97 5.07
N GLN A 139 -9.68 9.72 4.35
CA GLN A 139 -9.36 11.10 3.91
C GLN A 139 -8.00 11.20 3.20
N GLY A 140 -7.64 10.21 2.37
CA GLY A 140 -6.36 10.15 1.66
C GLY A 140 -5.14 9.78 2.50
N ARG A 141 -5.31 9.43 3.79
CA ARG A 141 -4.23 9.05 4.70
C ARG A 141 -4.34 7.60 5.14
N THR A 142 -3.21 6.92 5.28
CA THR A 142 -3.17 5.58 5.88
C THR A 142 -3.35 5.70 7.39
N ILE A 143 -4.39 5.06 7.93
CA ILE A 143 -4.65 5.01 9.37
C ILE A 143 -4.10 3.72 9.99
N PHE A 144 -4.10 2.64 9.22
CA PHE A 144 -3.53 1.36 9.62
C PHE A 144 -2.95 0.64 8.42
N LYS A 145 -1.75 0.08 8.57
CA LYS A 145 -1.15 -0.85 7.61
C LYS A 145 -0.40 -1.88 8.42
N GLY A 146 -0.75 -3.14 8.27
CA GLY A 146 -0.07 -4.19 9.02
C GLY A 146 -0.54 -5.59 8.66
N PHE A 147 0.21 -6.57 9.17
CA PHE A 147 -0.20 -7.96 9.14
C PHE A 147 -0.94 -8.29 10.43
N MET A 148 -2.05 -9.02 10.31
CA MET A 148 -2.85 -9.52 11.41
C MET A 148 -2.77 -11.04 11.45
N ALA A 149 -2.17 -11.59 12.50
CA ALA A 149 -2.12 -13.01 12.79
C ALA A 149 -3.50 -13.57 13.21
N TYR A 150 -3.58 -14.90 13.35
CA TYR A 150 -4.79 -15.56 13.84
C TYR A 150 -5.22 -15.00 15.20
N ARG A 151 -6.50 -14.64 15.35
CA ARG A 151 -7.09 -14.06 16.57
C ARG A 151 -6.43 -12.73 17.02
N GLU A 152 -5.57 -12.13 16.20
CA GLU A 152 -4.96 -10.86 16.56
C GLU A 152 -6.01 -9.74 16.55
N SER A 153 -5.92 -8.86 17.54
CA SER A 153 -6.74 -7.66 17.64
C SER A 153 -5.85 -6.42 17.73
N LYS A 154 -6.17 -5.39 16.94
CA LYS A 154 -5.48 -4.10 16.95
C LYS A 154 -6.49 -2.98 17.10
N VAL A 155 -6.19 -2.03 17.97
CA VAL A 155 -6.96 -0.81 18.14
C VAL A 155 -6.17 0.35 17.55
N VAL A 156 -6.83 1.16 16.73
CA VAL A 156 -6.23 2.28 16.01
C VAL A 156 -7.11 3.50 16.22
N ASN A 157 -6.50 4.65 16.49
CA ASN A 157 -7.24 5.90 16.64
C ASN A 157 -7.87 6.30 15.30
N ALA A 158 -9.16 6.63 15.33
CA ALA A 158 -9.85 7.15 14.16
C ALA A 158 -9.47 8.63 13.98
N PRO A 159 -9.15 9.08 12.76
CA PRO A 159 -8.99 10.51 12.50
C PRO A 159 -10.27 11.27 12.84
N SER A 160 -10.13 12.53 13.25
CA SER A 160 -11.28 13.35 13.65
C SER A 160 -12.20 13.63 12.45
N GLY A 161 -13.51 13.51 12.67
CA GLY A 161 -14.51 13.87 11.66
C GLY A 161 -14.62 12.92 10.45
N ILE A 162 -14.03 11.72 10.52
CA ILE A 162 -14.20 10.73 9.45
C ILE A 162 -15.67 10.29 9.33
N LYS A 163 -16.17 10.22 8.09
CA LYS A 163 -17.50 9.69 7.76
C LYS A 163 -17.41 8.29 7.15
N SER A 164 -16.28 7.97 6.55
CA SER A 164 -15.98 6.68 5.94
C SER A 164 -14.47 6.46 5.89
N PHE A 165 -14.08 5.21 5.66
CA PHE A 165 -12.72 4.82 5.35
C PHE A 165 -12.73 3.64 4.38
N ASN A 166 -11.69 3.51 3.58
CA ASN A 166 -11.47 2.36 2.71
C ASN A 166 -10.62 1.33 3.45
N MET A 167 -10.96 0.07 3.26
CA MET A 167 -10.25 -1.06 3.84
C MET A 167 -9.94 -2.07 2.75
N GLU A 168 -8.69 -2.52 2.72
CA GLU A 168 -8.20 -3.56 1.83
C GLU A 168 -7.64 -4.71 2.66
N VAL A 169 -7.99 -5.94 2.29
CA VAL A 169 -7.55 -7.16 2.94
C VAL A 169 -7.03 -8.13 1.89
N GLU A 170 -5.83 -8.65 2.11
CA GLU A 170 -5.22 -9.68 1.28
C GLU A 170 -4.65 -10.81 2.16
N ALA A 171 -4.52 -12.00 1.58
CA ALA A 171 -3.90 -13.13 2.26
C ALA A 171 -2.38 -12.91 2.39
N ALA A 172 -1.87 -12.96 3.63
CA ALA A 172 -0.44 -12.81 3.89
C ALA A 172 0.29 -14.17 3.87
N PRO A 173 1.57 -14.21 3.47
CA PRO A 173 2.37 -15.43 3.60
C PRO A 173 2.51 -15.84 5.07
N LYS A 174 2.63 -17.17 5.29
CA LYS A 174 2.99 -17.72 6.60
C LYS A 174 4.33 -17.10 7.03
N LYS A 175 4.49 -16.78 8.31
CA LYS A 175 5.76 -16.27 8.83
C LYS A 175 6.78 -17.40 8.68
N ALA A 176 7.89 -17.14 7.99
CA ALA A 176 9.05 -18.04 7.94
C ALA A 176 9.70 -18.15 9.31
#